data_AF-A0A960WMY0-F1
#
_entry.id   AF-A0A960WMY0-F1
#
_cell.length_a   1.000
_cell.length_b   1.000
_cell.length_c   1.000
_cell.angle_alpha   90.00
_cell.angle_beta   90.00
_cell.angle_gamma   90.00
#
_symmetry.space_group_name_H-M   'P 1'
#
loop_
_entity.id
_entity.type
_entity.pdbx_description
1 polymer ?
#
loop_
_entity_poly.entity_id
_entity_poly.type
_entity_poly.pdbx_seq_one_letter_code
_entity_poly.pdbx_strand_id
1 'polypeptide(L)'
;MLLGSCVTDEQHLVEISVPQQRMAVYREGVRIREYSVSTSKFGLGDEKGSNRTPLGAFRIAKKIGKDAPAGAVFKSRKPTGEVLPPNAPGRDPIVTRILWLKGLEANNANAYKRYIYIHGTPEETTIGTPASYGCVRMKSSDIIDLFEIVGSGARVKIADEPLQKDEVSAAIR
;
A
#
# COMPACT_ATOMS: atom_id res chain seq x y z
N MET A 1 5.25 -13.66 -31.94
CA MET A 1 4.55 -12.84 -30.94
C MET A 1 4.10 -13.75 -29.82
N LEU A 2 4.83 -13.80 -28.72
CA LEU A 2 4.43 -14.57 -27.54
C LEU A 2 3.34 -13.78 -26.81
N LEU A 3 2.16 -14.39 -26.69
CA LEU A 3 1.06 -13.93 -25.86
C LEU A 3 1.57 -13.84 -24.42
N GLY A 4 1.94 -12.64 -23.98
CA GLY A 4 2.26 -12.38 -22.58
C GLY A 4 0.99 -12.55 -21.77
N SER A 5 0.75 -13.75 -21.25
CA SER A 5 -0.21 -13.94 -20.16
C SER A 5 0.19 -12.95 -19.07
N CYS A 6 -0.66 -11.99 -18.77
CA CYS A 6 -0.52 -11.19 -17.56
C CYS A 6 -0.62 -12.17 -16.39
N VAL A 7 0.52 -12.66 -15.92
CA VAL A 7 0.58 -13.55 -14.76
C VAL A 7 0.10 -12.74 -13.57
N THR A 8 -1.03 -13.17 -13.00
CA THR A 8 -1.54 -12.62 -11.74
C THR A 8 -0.57 -13.04 -10.63
N ASP A 9 -0.17 -12.10 -9.79
CA ASP A 9 0.62 -12.42 -8.61
C ASP A 9 -0.25 -13.07 -7.56
N GLU A 10 -0.04 -14.38 -7.36
CA GLU A 10 -0.70 -15.17 -6.33
C GLU A 10 0.27 -15.65 -5.25
N GLN A 11 1.56 -15.31 -5.38
CA GLN A 11 2.62 -15.76 -4.48
C GLN A 11 2.82 -14.81 -3.30
N HIS A 12 2.49 -13.53 -3.47
CA HIS A 12 2.69 -12.53 -2.44
C HIS A 12 1.41 -12.21 -1.65
N LEU A 13 1.63 -12.05 -0.34
CA LEU A 13 0.67 -11.46 0.60
C LEU A 13 1.30 -10.22 1.24
N VAL A 14 0.55 -9.12 1.24
CA VAL A 14 0.89 -7.91 1.98
C VAL A 14 -0.05 -7.81 3.17
N GLU A 15 0.48 -7.80 4.39
CA GLU A 15 -0.31 -7.56 5.60
C GLU A 15 0.00 -6.19 6.16
N ILE A 16 -1.04 -5.44 6.50
CA ILE A 16 -0.95 -4.08 7.03
C ILE A 16 -1.61 -4.08 8.41
N SER A 17 -0.80 -3.83 9.43
CA SER A 17 -1.26 -3.62 10.79
C SER A 17 -1.55 -2.14 11.01
N VAL A 18 -2.82 -1.83 11.23
CA VAL A 18 -3.26 -0.49 11.64
C VAL A 18 -2.69 -0.11 13.00
N PRO A 19 -2.81 -0.90 14.09
CA PRO A 19 -2.33 -0.44 15.40
C PRO A 19 -0.82 -0.22 15.45
N GLN A 20 -0.04 -0.95 14.63
CA GLN A 20 1.41 -0.77 14.58
C GLN A 20 1.87 0.21 13.51
N GLN A 21 1.00 0.60 12.56
CA GLN A 21 1.37 1.39 11.39
C GLN A 21 2.56 0.74 10.63
N ARG A 22 2.49 -0.59 10.46
CA ARG A 22 3.50 -1.40 9.76
C ARG A 22 2.88 -2.27 8.69
N MET A 23 3.69 -2.61 7.71
CA MET A 23 3.36 -3.53 6.62
C MET A 23 4.41 -4.63 6.57
N ALA A 24 3.99 -5.89 6.52
CA ALA A 24 4.84 -7.03 6.19
C ALA A 24 4.50 -7.56 4.79
N VAL A 25 5.51 -8.01 4.06
CA VAL A 25 5.34 -8.71 2.78
C VAL A 25 5.83 -10.13 2.95
N TYR A 26 4.99 -11.07 2.52
CA TYR A 26 5.28 -12.49 2.51
C TYR A 26 5.32 -13.00 1.07
N ARG A 27 6.23 -13.94 0.82
CA ARG A 27 6.22 -14.78 -0.38
C ARG A 27 6.12 -16.23 0.09
N GLU A 28 5.08 -16.93 -0.37
CA GLU A 28 4.86 -18.35 -0.01
C GLU A 28 4.84 -18.57 1.52
N GLY A 29 4.25 -17.63 2.26
CA GLY A 29 4.14 -17.67 3.73
C GLY A 29 5.37 -17.18 4.50
N VAL A 30 6.51 -16.95 3.83
CA VAL A 30 7.73 -16.46 4.47
C VAL A 30 7.79 -14.94 4.39
N ARG A 31 7.99 -14.26 5.53
CA ARG A 31 8.18 -12.80 5.57
C ARG A 31 9.51 -12.43 4.91
N ILE A 32 9.45 -11.57 3.89
CA ILE A 32 10.63 -11.15 3.11
C ILE A 32 10.95 -9.66 3.26
N ARG A 33 9.98 -8.84 3.68
CA ARG A 33 10.12 -7.40 3.89
C ARG A 33 9.19 -6.91 4.98
N GLU A 34 9.57 -5.77 5.56
CA GLU A 34 8.73 -5.02 6.47
C GLU A 34 8.96 -3.52 6.31
N TYR A 35 7.90 -2.73 6.36
CA TYR A 35 7.92 -1.27 6.15
C TYR A 35 7.11 -0.55 7.22
N SER A 36 7.51 0.67 7.55
CA SER A 36 6.64 1.62 8.23
C SER A 36 5.65 2.21 7.22
N VAL A 37 4.40 2.36 7.64
CA VAL A 37 3.33 2.92 6.80
C VAL A 37 2.51 3.93 7.59
N SER A 38 1.60 4.63 6.91
CA SER A 38 0.59 5.46 7.58
C SER A 38 -0.80 5.26 7.01
N THR A 39 -1.75 4.84 7.84
CA THR A 39 -3.17 4.74 7.50
C THR A 39 -3.90 6.04 7.80
N SER A 40 -5.23 6.04 7.69
CA SER A 40 -6.04 7.24 7.88
C SER A 40 -6.02 7.76 9.31
N LYS A 41 -5.88 9.08 9.46
CA LYS A 41 -6.12 9.78 10.73
C LYS A 41 -7.60 9.84 11.14
N PHE A 42 -8.52 9.50 10.23
CA PHE A 42 -9.97 9.48 10.47
C PHE A 42 -10.47 8.11 10.96
N GLY A 43 -9.57 7.15 11.17
CA GLY A 43 -9.88 5.82 11.64
C GLY A 43 -10.31 4.85 10.52
N LEU A 44 -11.14 3.88 10.88
CA LEU A 44 -11.45 2.70 10.08
C LEU A 44 -12.88 2.72 9.52
N GLY A 45 -13.04 2.31 8.26
CA GLY A 45 -14.34 2.27 7.57
C GLY A 45 -14.25 2.38 6.05
N ASP A 46 -15.33 1.98 5.38
CA ASP A 46 -15.41 1.98 3.90
C ASP A 46 -16.54 2.84 3.32
N GLU A 47 -17.15 3.70 4.13
CA GLU A 47 -18.24 4.56 3.68
C GLU A 47 -17.71 5.62 2.71
N LYS A 48 -18.51 5.92 1.68
CA LYS A 48 -18.17 6.97 0.71
C LYS A 48 -17.98 8.30 1.43
N GLY A 49 -16.87 9.00 1.17
CA GLY A 49 -16.56 10.29 1.76
C GLY A 49 -16.07 10.26 3.22
N SER A 50 -15.91 9.09 3.84
CA SER A 50 -15.48 9.00 5.24
C SER A 50 -14.00 9.32 5.47
N ASN A 51 -13.18 9.31 4.41
CA ASN A 51 -11.71 9.37 4.48
C ASN A 51 -11.07 8.29 5.38
N ARG A 52 -11.82 7.26 5.78
CA ARG A 52 -11.34 6.17 6.63
C ARG A 52 -10.66 5.07 5.83
N THR A 53 -9.72 4.38 6.46
CA THR A 53 -9.06 3.20 5.86
C THR A 53 -9.95 1.98 6.05
N PRO A 54 -10.34 1.28 4.97
CA PRO A 54 -11.15 0.07 5.08
C PRO A 54 -10.30 -1.11 5.59
N LEU A 55 -10.90 -1.97 6.41
CA LEU A 55 -10.30 -3.24 6.82
C LEU A 55 -10.63 -4.37 5.84
N GLY A 56 -9.97 -5.51 6.01
CA GLY A 56 -10.33 -6.77 5.37
C GLY A 56 -9.39 -7.20 4.25
N ALA A 57 -9.89 -8.08 3.39
CA ALA A 57 -9.16 -8.62 2.26
C ALA A 57 -9.30 -7.75 1.00
N PHE A 58 -8.18 -7.52 0.34
CA PHE A 58 -8.05 -6.78 -0.91
C PHE A 58 -7.13 -7.52 -1.87
N ARG A 59 -7.07 -7.03 -3.11
CA ARG A 59 -6.02 -7.34 -4.08
C ARG A 59 -5.48 -6.08 -4.74
N ILE A 60 -4.22 -6.12 -5.19
CA ILE A 60 -3.66 -5.08 -6.05
C ILE A 60 -4.26 -5.20 -7.45
N ALA A 61 -5.20 -4.31 -7.76
CA ALA A 61 -5.89 -4.30 -9.05
C ALA A 61 -5.08 -3.63 -10.15
N LYS A 62 -4.29 -2.59 -9.82
CA LYS A 62 -3.45 -1.85 -10.77
C LYS A 62 -2.18 -1.34 -10.10
N LYS A 63 -1.13 -1.25 -10.89
CA LYS A 63 0.17 -0.67 -10.54
C LYS A 63 0.44 0.51 -11.46
N ILE A 64 0.76 1.68 -10.91
CA ILE A 64 1.02 2.90 -11.69
C ILE A 64 2.36 3.51 -11.24
N GLY A 65 3.16 3.93 -12.23
CA GLY A 65 4.39 4.69 -11.99
C GLY A 65 5.70 3.90 -12.12
N LYS A 66 5.72 2.70 -12.73
CA LYS A 66 6.91 1.80 -12.83
C LYS A 66 8.23 2.55 -13.12
N ASP A 67 8.22 3.43 -14.13
CA ASP A 67 9.41 4.14 -14.60
C ASP A 67 9.46 5.61 -14.15
N ALA A 68 8.53 6.04 -13.29
CA ALA A 68 8.53 7.40 -12.77
C ALA A 68 9.69 7.59 -11.76
N PRO A 69 10.33 8.77 -11.71
CA PRO A 69 11.34 9.04 -10.70
C PRO A 69 10.73 9.03 -9.29
N ALA A 70 11.58 8.79 -8.28
CA ALA A 70 11.19 9.01 -6.89
C ALA A 70 10.72 10.47 -6.70
N GLY A 71 9.61 10.68 -6.01
CA GLY A 71 9.00 12.00 -5.81
C GLY A 71 8.09 12.47 -6.95
N ALA A 72 7.97 11.72 -8.07
CA ALA A 72 7.11 12.10 -9.18
C ALA A 72 5.66 12.27 -8.74
N VAL A 73 5.06 13.44 -9.02
CA VAL A 73 3.70 13.78 -8.61
C VAL A 73 2.67 13.18 -9.56
N PHE A 74 1.60 12.62 -8.98
CA PHE A 74 0.46 12.11 -9.72
C PHE A 74 -0.81 12.89 -9.40
N LYS A 75 -1.53 13.34 -10.44
CA LYS A 75 -2.89 13.87 -10.35
C LYS A 75 -3.82 12.99 -11.14
N SER A 76 -4.91 12.55 -10.52
CA SER A 76 -5.85 11.61 -11.16
C SER A 76 -5.15 10.37 -11.74
N ARG A 77 -4.09 9.87 -11.08
CA ARG A 77 -3.25 8.73 -11.49
C ARG A 77 -2.42 8.96 -12.76
N LYS A 78 -2.25 10.21 -13.20
CA LYS A 78 -1.37 10.58 -14.32
C LYS A 78 -0.19 11.40 -13.79
N PRO A 79 1.03 11.16 -14.28
CA PRO A 79 2.19 11.98 -13.90
C PRO A 79 1.96 13.43 -14.33
N THR A 80 2.36 14.38 -13.50
CA THR A 80 2.25 15.82 -13.80
C THR A 80 3.52 16.41 -14.40
N GLY A 81 4.64 15.69 -14.32
CA GLY A 81 5.98 16.18 -14.68
C GLY A 81 6.74 16.82 -13.51
N GLU A 82 6.06 17.07 -12.39
CA GLU A 82 6.69 17.60 -11.17
C GLU A 82 7.29 16.46 -10.34
N VAL A 83 8.42 16.76 -9.67
CA VAL A 83 9.12 15.84 -8.76
C VAL A 83 9.38 16.59 -7.46
N LEU A 84 8.91 16.03 -6.35
CA LEU A 84 9.08 16.62 -5.02
C LEU A 84 10.09 15.81 -4.20
N PRO A 85 11.05 16.45 -3.51
CA PRO A 85 11.86 15.76 -2.51
C PRO A 85 11.00 15.37 -1.30
N PRO A 86 11.45 14.40 -0.49
CA PRO A 86 10.85 14.13 0.81
C PRO A 86 10.76 15.39 1.66
N ASN A 87 9.59 15.58 2.26
CA ASN A 87 9.20 16.68 3.14
C ASN A 87 9.27 18.06 2.47
N ALA A 88 9.09 18.12 1.15
CA ALA A 88 8.89 19.37 0.44
C ALA A 88 7.73 20.15 1.06
N PRO A 89 7.89 21.46 1.35
CA PRO A 89 6.82 22.25 1.95
C PRO A 89 5.65 22.42 0.99
N GLY A 90 4.45 22.55 1.56
CA GLY A 90 3.24 22.87 0.81
C GLY A 90 2.23 21.72 0.81
N ARG A 91 1.79 21.34 -0.38
CA ARG A 91 0.70 20.37 -0.59
C ARG A 91 1.17 18.93 -0.39
N ASP A 92 0.21 18.03 -0.11
CA ASP A 92 0.42 16.57 0.02
C ASP A 92 -0.17 15.80 -1.19
N PRO A 93 0.50 15.83 -2.35
CA PRO A 93 0.13 14.99 -3.48
C PRO A 93 0.55 13.52 -3.25
N ILE A 94 -0.10 12.64 -4.00
CA ILE A 94 0.40 11.27 -4.19
C ILE A 94 1.67 11.35 -5.06
N VAL A 95 2.74 10.69 -4.61
CA VAL A 95 4.02 10.65 -5.32
C VAL A 95 4.52 9.23 -5.58
N THR A 96 5.52 9.12 -6.47
CA THR A 96 6.39 7.96 -6.67
C THR A 96 5.70 6.76 -7.31
N ARG A 97 4.83 6.05 -6.60
CA ARG A 97 4.14 4.83 -7.08
C ARG A 97 2.74 4.75 -6.50
N ILE A 98 1.84 4.06 -7.21
CA ILE A 98 0.47 3.80 -6.75
C ILE A 98 0.13 2.32 -6.97
N LEU A 99 -0.28 1.64 -5.90
CA LEU A 99 -0.90 0.32 -5.92
C LEU A 99 -2.39 0.49 -5.61
N TRP A 100 -3.26 0.26 -6.59
CA TRP A 100 -4.70 0.49 -6.44
C TRP A 100 -5.39 -0.75 -5.90
N LEU A 101 -6.01 -0.63 -4.73
CA LEU A 101 -6.65 -1.75 -4.06
C LEU A 101 -8.10 -1.94 -4.52
N LYS A 102 -8.48 -3.20 -4.73
CA LYS A 102 -9.88 -3.62 -4.86
C LYS A 102 -10.23 -4.50 -3.68
N GLY A 103 -11.28 -4.10 -2.94
CA GLY A 103 -11.86 -4.90 -1.87
C GLY A 103 -12.43 -6.22 -2.38
N LEU A 104 -12.32 -7.26 -1.56
CA LEU A 104 -12.79 -8.62 -1.83
C LEU A 104 -13.93 -9.04 -0.90
N GLU A 105 -14.36 -8.16 0.00
CA GLU A 105 -15.35 -8.43 1.04
C GLU A 105 -16.44 -7.34 1.04
N ALA A 106 -17.61 -7.64 1.60
CA ALA A 106 -18.75 -6.70 1.59
C ALA A 106 -18.44 -5.39 2.35
N ASN A 107 -17.70 -5.49 3.45
CA ASN A 107 -17.27 -4.36 4.29
C ASN A 107 -16.20 -3.46 3.63
N ASN A 108 -15.62 -3.86 2.50
CA ASN A 108 -14.63 -3.06 1.77
C ASN A 108 -14.94 -2.91 0.27
N ALA A 109 -16.21 -3.13 -0.11
CA ALA A 109 -16.68 -3.12 -1.50
C ALA A 109 -16.51 -1.76 -2.20
N ASN A 110 -16.46 -0.65 -1.48
CA ASN A 110 -16.27 0.70 -2.02
C ASN A 110 -14.81 1.07 -2.23
N ALA A 111 -13.85 0.34 -1.66
CA ALA A 111 -12.43 0.73 -1.64
C ALA A 111 -11.87 1.11 -3.02
N TYR A 112 -12.20 0.35 -4.07
CA TYR A 112 -11.76 0.67 -5.43
C TYR A 112 -12.35 2.00 -5.94
N LYS A 113 -13.65 2.22 -5.73
CA LYS A 113 -14.38 3.45 -6.12
C LYS A 113 -13.95 4.66 -5.27
N ARG A 114 -13.55 4.41 -4.02
CA ARG A 114 -13.01 5.40 -3.07
C ARG A 114 -11.53 5.69 -3.30
N TYR A 115 -10.91 5.09 -4.30
CA TYR A 115 -9.50 5.33 -4.65
C TYR A 115 -8.53 4.99 -3.52
N ILE A 116 -8.79 3.90 -2.80
CA ILE A 116 -7.88 3.42 -1.76
C ILE A 116 -6.62 2.84 -2.40
N TYR A 117 -5.49 3.42 -2.04
CA TYR A 117 -4.17 3.09 -2.59
C TYR A 117 -3.18 2.73 -1.49
N ILE A 118 -2.14 2.00 -1.88
CA ILE A 118 -0.83 2.06 -1.22
C ILE A 118 0.04 2.97 -2.11
N HIS A 119 0.61 4.03 -1.57
CA HIS A 119 1.33 5.02 -2.37
C HIS A 119 2.45 5.75 -1.63
N GLY A 120 3.34 6.40 -2.39
CA GLY A 120 4.35 7.32 -1.84
C GLY A 120 3.75 8.66 -1.41
N THR A 121 4.30 9.27 -0.36
CA THR A 121 3.96 10.63 0.09
C THR A 121 5.22 11.50 0.20
N PRO A 122 5.13 12.82 -0.03
CA PRO A 122 6.20 13.72 0.38
C PRO A 122 6.22 13.93 1.90
N GLU A 123 5.15 13.67 2.67
CA GLU A 123 5.11 13.85 4.13
C GLU A 123 5.78 12.68 4.89
N GLU A 124 7.02 12.34 4.54
CA GLU A 124 7.72 11.16 5.06
C GLU A 124 7.98 11.22 6.58
N THR A 125 8.02 12.40 7.20
CA THR A 125 8.11 12.58 8.66
C THR A 125 6.88 12.08 9.42
N THR A 126 5.73 11.92 8.74
CA THR A 126 4.49 11.41 9.36
C THR A 126 4.38 9.89 9.31
N ILE A 127 5.26 9.22 8.55
CA ILE A 127 5.26 7.76 8.38
C ILE A 127 5.48 7.06 9.71
N GLY A 128 4.62 6.08 10.02
CA GLY A 128 4.56 5.41 11.32
C GLY A 128 3.47 5.95 12.24
N THR A 129 2.70 6.96 11.81
CA THR A 129 1.53 7.47 12.53
C THR A 129 0.31 7.60 11.60
N PRO A 130 -0.93 7.49 12.09
CA PRO A 130 -2.10 7.73 11.26
C PRO A 130 -2.11 9.17 10.72
N ALA A 131 -2.02 9.33 9.40
CA ALA A 131 -1.82 10.63 8.75
C ALA A 131 -2.63 10.81 7.46
N SER A 132 -3.10 9.72 6.84
CA SER A 132 -3.72 9.75 5.53
C SER A 132 -5.21 10.13 5.55
N TYR A 133 -5.81 10.19 4.36
CA TYR A 133 -7.25 10.39 4.13
C TYR A 133 -7.93 9.11 3.61
N GLY A 134 -7.43 7.95 4.02
CA GLY A 134 -8.03 6.64 3.72
C GLY A 134 -7.04 5.65 3.11
N CYS A 135 -6.05 6.17 2.38
CA CYS A 135 -5.00 5.36 1.76
C CYS A 135 -3.95 4.86 2.77
N VAL A 136 -3.01 4.06 2.30
CA VAL A 136 -1.81 3.67 3.03
C VAL A 136 -0.62 4.42 2.41
N ARG A 137 0.00 5.30 3.19
CA ARG A 137 1.19 6.05 2.77
C ARG A 137 2.46 5.28 3.09
N MET A 138 3.47 5.45 2.25
CA MET A 138 4.81 4.91 2.39
C MET A 138 5.84 5.98 2.02
N LYS A 139 7.09 5.81 2.47
CA LYS A 139 8.22 6.58 1.93
C LYS A 139 8.45 6.24 0.47
N SER A 140 9.07 7.15 -0.28
CA SER A 140 9.34 6.97 -1.70
C SER A 140 10.28 5.80 -1.97
N SER A 141 11.30 5.60 -1.14
CA SER A 141 12.19 4.42 -1.22
C SER A 141 11.42 3.11 -1.05
N ASP A 142 10.54 3.07 -0.06
CA ASP A 142 9.89 1.85 0.39
C ASP A 142 8.79 1.42 -0.59
N ILE A 143 8.03 2.37 -1.14
CA ILE A 143 7.04 2.04 -2.16
C ILE A 143 7.69 1.64 -3.48
N ILE A 144 8.89 2.12 -3.81
CA ILE A 144 9.65 1.64 -4.99
C ILE A 144 10.02 0.17 -4.78
N ASP A 145 10.59 -0.18 -3.63
CA ASP A 145 10.96 -1.56 -3.29
C ASP A 145 9.71 -2.48 -3.31
N LEU A 146 8.64 -2.10 -2.61
CA LEU A 146 7.38 -2.85 -2.63
C LEU A 146 6.86 -3.04 -4.06
N PHE A 147 6.89 -1.99 -4.88
CA PHE A 147 6.39 -2.03 -6.25
C PHE A 147 7.17 -3.03 -7.11
N GLU A 148 8.46 -3.23 -6.91
CA GLU A 148 9.23 -4.23 -7.66
C GLU A 148 8.96 -5.66 -7.15
N ILE A 149 8.65 -5.82 -5.86
CA ILE A 149 8.41 -7.12 -5.23
C ILE A 149 7.05 -7.71 -5.60
N VAL A 150 5.97 -6.91 -5.52
CA VAL A 150 4.59 -7.40 -5.69
C VAL A 150 4.02 -7.09 -7.08
N GLY A 151 3.30 -8.04 -7.66
CA GLY A 151 2.60 -7.89 -8.93
C GLY A 151 1.14 -7.47 -8.78
N SER A 152 0.49 -7.20 -9.91
CA SER A 152 -0.97 -7.11 -9.95
C SER A 152 -1.57 -8.48 -9.65
N GLY A 153 -2.53 -8.53 -8.73
CA GLY A 153 -3.05 -9.80 -8.20
C GLY A 153 -2.76 -10.02 -6.72
N ALA A 154 -1.60 -9.55 -6.25
CA ALA A 154 -1.12 -9.83 -4.90
C ALA A 154 -2.19 -9.51 -3.85
N ARG A 155 -2.36 -10.43 -2.89
CA ARG A 155 -3.34 -10.26 -1.82
C ARG A 155 -2.85 -9.21 -0.85
N VAL A 156 -3.78 -8.41 -0.35
CA VAL A 156 -3.50 -7.43 0.72
C VAL A 156 -4.52 -7.64 1.84
N LYS A 157 -4.06 -7.72 3.08
CA LYS A 157 -4.91 -7.74 4.28
C LYS A 157 -4.64 -6.48 5.08
N ILE A 158 -5.68 -5.69 5.35
CA ILE A 158 -5.60 -4.55 6.28
C ILE A 158 -6.35 -4.94 7.54
N ALA A 159 -5.66 -4.99 8.67
CA ALA A 159 -6.20 -5.51 9.93
C ALA A 159 -5.99 -4.54 11.08
N ASP A 160 -6.95 -4.51 12.00
CA ASP A 160 -6.83 -3.85 13.30
C ASP A 160 -6.20 -4.80 14.33
N GLU A 161 -5.11 -5.43 13.93
CA GLU A 161 -4.39 -6.45 14.68
C GLU A 161 -2.89 -6.21 14.49
N PRO A 162 -2.04 -6.54 15.48
CA PRO A 162 -0.59 -6.59 15.29
C PRO A 162 -0.22 -7.56 14.17
N LEU A 163 0.88 -7.28 13.47
CA LEU A 163 1.51 -8.27 12.58
C LEU A 163 1.85 -9.52 13.40
N GLN A 164 1.57 -10.70 12.83
CA GLN A 164 1.95 -11.95 13.47
C GLN A 164 3.47 -11.99 13.66
N LYS A 165 3.95 -12.63 14.72
CA LYS A 165 5.39 -12.87 14.84
C LYS A 165 5.75 -13.96 13.84
N ASP A 166 6.95 -13.88 13.26
CA ASP A 166 7.47 -15.00 12.50
C ASP A 166 7.42 -16.22 13.41
N GLU A 167 6.78 -17.30 12.96
CA GLU A 167 6.88 -18.59 13.66
C GLU A 167 8.34 -19.02 13.55
N VAL A 168 9.14 -18.68 14.56
CA VAL A 168 10.40 -19.36 14.79
C VAL A 168 10.00 -20.80 15.02
N SER A 169 10.26 -21.65 14.02
CA SER A 169 10.09 -23.09 14.11
C SER A 169 10.64 -23.56 15.45
N ALA A 170 9.75 -23.81 16.40
CA ALA A 170 10.04 -24.47 17.67
C ALA A 170 10.19 -25.97 17.42
N ALA A 171 10.96 -26.34 16.39
CA ALA A 171 11.27 -27.71 16.01
C ALA A 171 12.78 -27.94 15.97
N ILE A 172 13.51 -27.42 16.96
CA ILE A 172 14.78 -28.00 17.44
C ILE A 172 14.84 -27.76 18.96
N ARG A 173 14.10 -28.56 19.73
CA ARG A 173 14.44 -28.97 21.10
C ARG A 173 13.95 -30.38 21.33
#